data_AF-A0A7C1FKU8-F1
#
_entry.id   AF-A0A7C1FKU8-F1
#
_cell.length_a   1.000
_cell.length_b   1.000
_cell.length_c   1.000
_cell.angle_alpha   90.00
_cell.angle_beta   90.00
_cell.angle_gamma   90.00
#
_symmetry.space_group_name_H-M   'P 1'
#
loop_
_entity.id
_entity.type
_entity.pdbx_description
1 polymer ?
#
loop_
_entity_poly.entity_id
_entity_poly.type
_entity_poly.pdbx_seq_one_letter_code
_entity_poly.pdbx_strand_id
1 'polypeptide(L)'
;MAVPPERLRVLPQAVLFRADGQYRSKIGVSQQRARNVLGSIDFHSGVLTLMHFSMPADPAKYPYMNNMWQLPQPEPYVGDVANSYNDGPNELGEQLGAFYEIESLSPAAELEPGQSLEHTHRTVHVQARQETLDRLAQVVLGVSLETVRREMLGGQSR
;
A
#
# COMPACT_ATOMS: atom_id res chain seq x y z
N MET A 1 2.48 -17.26 -3.31
CA MET A 1 1.04 -17.59 -3.24
C MET A 1 0.24 -16.36 -3.60
N ALA A 2 -0.88 -16.51 -4.31
CA ALA A 2 -1.77 -15.40 -4.61
C ALA A 2 -2.50 -14.95 -3.33
N VAL A 3 -2.73 -13.64 -3.16
CA VAL A 3 -3.51 -13.12 -2.04
C VAL A 3 -4.98 -13.53 -2.22
N PRO A 4 -5.64 -14.13 -1.21
CA PRO A 4 -7.02 -14.55 -1.33
C PRO A 4 -7.97 -13.38 -1.65
N PRO A 5 -9.06 -13.60 -2.43
CA PRO A 5 -9.98 -12.54 -2.83
C PRO A 5 -10.57 -11.75 -1.65
N GLU A 6 -10.88 -12.41 -0.54
CA GLU A 6 -11.40 -11.77 0.68
C GLU A 6 -10.39 -10.84 1.38
N ARG A 7 -9.11 -10.88 0.96
CA ARG A 7 -8.03 -10.04 1.49
C ARG A 7 -7.49 -9.04 0.48
N LEU A 8 -7.89 -9.13 -0.79
CA LEU A 8 -7.48 -8.22 -1.85
C LEU A 8 -8.66 -7.93 -2.79
N ARG A 9 -9.11 -6.67 -2.82
CA ARG A 9 -10.16 -6.20 -3.73
C ARG A 9 -9.61 -5.10 -4.63
N VAL A 10 -9.89 -5.19 -5.93
CA VAL A 10 -9.58 -4.14 -6.89
C VAL A 10 -10.89 -3.45 -7.26
N LEU A 11 -10.98 -2.17 -6.94
CA LEU A 11 -12.10 -1.29 -7.29
C LEU A 11 -11.65 -0.34 -8.41
N PRO A 12 -12.57 0.29 -9.15
CA PRO A 12 -12.21 1.30 -10.15
C PRO A 12 -11.33 2.44 -9.62
N GLN A 13 -11.52 2.80 -8.34
CA GLN A 13 -10.86 3.94 -7.70
C GLN A 13 -9.70 3.57 -6.75
N ALA A 14 -9.62 2.32 -6.28
CA ALA A 14 -8.67 1.93 -5.23
C ALA A 14 -8.40 0.41 -5.24
N VAL A 15 -7.20 0.03 -4.77
CA VAL A 15 -6.88 -1.35 -4.40
C VAL A 15 -6.96 -1.46 -2.88
N LEU A 16 -7.77 -2.38 -2.37
CA LEU A 16 -7.96 -2.61 -0.94
C LEU A 16 -7.28 -3.91 -0.54
N PHE A 17 -6.48 -3.84 0.52
CA PHE A 17 -5.71 -4.97 1.04
C PHE A 17 -5.92 -5.11 2.55
N ARG A 18 -6.23 -6.33 3.00
CA ARG A 18 -6.46 -6.60 4.42
C ARG A 18 -5.13 -6.93 5.11
N ALA A 19 -4.74 -6.05 6.02
CA ALA A 19 -3.50 -6.16 6.77
C ALA A 19 -3.73 -6.26 8.29
N ASP A 20 -4.33 -7.37 8.74
CA ASP A 20 -4.76 -7.62 10.13
C ASP A 20 -3.81 -8.54 10.91
N GLY A 21 -2.63 -8.84 10.38
CA GLY A 21 -1.66 -9.76 10.98
C GLY A 21 -2.11 -11.23 11.04
N GLN A 22 -3.17 -11.63 10.32
CA GLN A 22 -3.69 -13.02 10.36
C GLN A 22 -3.32 -13.85 9.13
N TYR A 23 -2.67 -13.26 8.12
CA TYR A 23 -2.30 -13.96 6.89
C TYR A 23 -1.06 -13.35 6.26
N ARG A 24 0.04 -14.11 6.17
CA ARG A 24 1.28 -13.59 5.59
C ARG A 24 1.12 -13.31 4.10
N SER A 25 1.16 -12.03 3.71
CA SER A 25 1.04 -11.65 2.30
C SER A 25 1.70 -10.31 2.02
N LYS A 26 2.14 -10.12 0.78
CA LYS A 26 2.64 -8.84 0.26
C LYS A 26 1.93 -8.54 -1.06
N ILE A 27 1.62 -7.27 -1.30
CA ILE A 27 1.19 -6.76 -2.59
C ILE A 27 2.11 -5.63 -3.05
N GLY A 28 2.22 -5.49 -4.36
CA GLY A 28 2.89 -4.39 -5.02
C GLY A 28 1.96 -3.72 -6.03
N VAL A 29 2.09 -2.40 -6.16
CA VAL A 29 1.36 -1.60 -7.14
C VAL A 29 2.36 -0.92 -8.06
N SER A 30 2.29 -1.30 -9.34
CA SER A 30 3.14 -0.75 -10.38
C SER A 30 2.84 0.72 -10.68
N GLN A 31 3.81 1.38 -11.28
CA GLN A 31 3.80 2.79 -11.68
C GLN A 31 2.66 3.15 -12.64
N GLN A 32 2.11 2.16 -13.35
CA GLN A 32 1.00 2.35 -14.29
C GLN A 32 -0.36 2.54 -13.61
N ARG A 33 -0.47 2.15 -12.33
CA ARG A 33 -1.75 2.12 -11.59
C ARG A 33 -1.71 2.91 -10.29
N ALA A 34 -0.51 3.13 -9.74
CA ALA A 34 -0.34 3.82 -8.48
C ALA A 34 -0.59 5.33 -8.61
N ARG A 35 -1.18 5.91 -7.57
CA ARG A 35 -1.08 7.34 -7.27
C ARG A 35 0.02 7.54 -6.23
N ASN A 36 0.37 8.79 -5.98
CA ASN A 36 1.39 9.16 -5.00
C ASN A 36 0.88 9.19 -3.54
N VAL A 37 -0.18 8.40 -3.26
CA VAL A 37 -0.85 8.33 -1.96
C VAL A 37 -1.24 6.89 -1.63
N LEU A 38 -1.10 6.53 -0.36
CA LEU A 38 -1.59 5.28 0.25
C LEU A 38 -2.24 5.61 1.59
N GLY A 39 -3.04 4.68 2.10
CA GLY A 39 -3.54 4.80 3.46
C GLY A 39 -3.98 3.46 4.03
N SER A 40 -4.09 3.43 5.35
CA SER A 40 -4.64 2.32 6.11
C SER A 40 -5.60 2.87 7.16
N ILE A 41 -6.62 2.09 7.50
CA ILE A 41 -7.59 2.44 8.53
C ILE A 41 -7.66 1.29 9.53
N ASP A 42 -7.38 1.60 10.79
CA ASP A 42 -7.78 0.73 11.88
C ASP A 42 -9.16 1.18 12.38
N PHE A 43 -10.19 0.42 12.01
CA PHE A 43 -11.56 0.70 12.42
C PHE A 43 -11.81 0.49 13.92
N HIS A 44 -10.98 -0.29 14.61
CA HIS A 44 -11.11 -0.52 16.04
C HIS A 44 -10.60 0.70 16.83
N SER A 45 -9.41 1.21 16.51
CA SER A 45 -8.84 2.39 17.17
C SER A 45 -9.28 3.74 16.58
N GLY A 46 -9.93 3.72 15.41
CA GLY A 46 -10.36 4.92 14.71
C GLY A 46 -9.19 5.77 14.21
N VAL A 47 -8.11 5.12 13.75
CA VAL A 47 -6.91 5.79 13.26
C VAL A 47 -6.77 5.59 11.76
N LEU A 48 -6.89 6.69 11.02
CA LEU A 48 -6.57 6.76 9.59
C LEU A 48 -5.10 7.14 9.43
N THR A 49 -4.30 6.24 8.89
CA THR A 49 -2.94 6.56 8.46
C THR A 49 -2.98 6.95 6.99
N LEU A 50 -2.43 8.12 6.69
CA LEU A 50 -2.25 8.62 5.33
C LEU A 50 -0.77 8.72 5.03
N MET A 51 -0.41 8.27 3.84
CA MET A 51 0.94 8.32 3.30
C MET A 51 0.88 9.09 1.99
N HIS A 52 1.73 10.10 1.85
CA HIS A 52 1.97 10.80 0.60
C HIS A 52 3.45 10.75 0.30
N PHE A 53 3.82 10.55 -0.97
CA PHE A 53 5.21 10.47 -1.37
C PHE A 53 5.45 11.21 -2.69
N SER A 54 6.72 11.50 -2.97
CA SER A 54 7.13 12.06 -4.26
C SER A 54 7.03 11.01 -5.36
N MET A 55 6.36 11.36 -6.45
CA MET A 55 6.25 10.51 -7.62
C MET A 55 6.49 11.37 -8.86
N PRO A 56 7.24 10.90 -9.88
CA PRO A 56 7.38 11.64 -11.12
C PRO A 56 6.01 11.95 -11.73
N ALA A 57 5.89 13.07 -12.46
CA ALA A 57 4.63 13.47 -13.10
C ALA A 57 4.08 12.40 -14.06
N ASP A 58 4.96 11.66 -14.71
CA ASP A 58 4.64 10.50 -15.54
C ASP A 58 5.46 9.30 -15.08
N PRO A 59 5.01 8.59 -14.03
CA PRO A 59 5.78 7.54 -13.39
C PRO A 59 5.93 6.30 -14.29
N ALA A 60 5.05 6.12 -15.28
CA ALA A 60 5.12 5.05 -16.27
C ALA A 60 6.37 5.13 -17.17
N LYS A 61 7.01 6.29 -17.26
CA LYS A 61 8.25 6.50 -18.02
C LYS A 61 9.53 6.15 -17.26
N TYR A 62 9.43 5.78 -15.99
CA TYR A 62 10.60 5.49 -15.16
C TYR A 62 10.66 4.02 -14.76
N PRO A 63 11.86 3.42 -14.72
CA PRO A 63 12.06 2.08 -14.19
C PRO A 63 11.89 2.07 -12.67
N TYR A 64 11.44 0.94 -12.13
CA TYR A 64 11.34 0.67 -10.69
C TYR A 64 11.89 -0.72 -10.40
N MET A 65 12.55 -0.89 -9.25
CA MET A 65 13.12 -2.18 -8.86
C MET A 65 12.04 -3.22 -8.58
N ASN A 66 12.21 -4.40 -9.15
CA ASN A 66 11.39 -5.56 -8.82
C ASN A 66 11.83 -6.12 -7.45
N ASN A 67 10.92 -6.04 -6.48
CA ASN A 67 11.17 -6.31 -5.05
C ASN A 67 11.04 -7.80 -4.67
N MET A 68 11.09 -8.70 -5.66
CA MET A 68 11.02 -10.15 -5.42
C MET A 68 12.39 -10.71 -5.05
N TRP A 69 12.43 -11.68 -4.13
CA TRP A 69 13.67 -12.36 -3.72
C TRP A 69 14.25 -13.33 -4.76
N GLN A 70 13.58 -13.53 -5.89
CA GLN A 70 13.99 -14.47 -6.93
C GLN A 70 15.29 -14.04 -7.61
N LEU A 71 16.22 -14.98 -7.84
CA LEU A 71 17.40 -14.78 -8.67
C LEU A 71 17.57 -15.96 -9.65
N PRO A 72 17.88 -15.72 -10.93
CA PRO A 72 17.91 -14.42 -11.61
C PRO A 72 16.50 -13.84 -11.83
N GLN A 73 16.39 -12.50 -11.90
CA GLN A 73 15.14 -11.83 -12.29
C GLN A 73 15.16 -11.51 -13.80
N PRO A 74 14.17 -11.96 -14.60
CA PRO A 74 14.09 -11.63 -16.02
C PRO A 74 13.89 -10.13 -16.30
N GLU A 75 13.10 -9.46 -15.45
CA GLU A 75 12.74 -8.04 -15.60
C GLU A 75 12.99 -7.26 -14.28
N PRO A 76 14.25 -6.95 -13.95
CA PRO A 76 14.62 -6.35 -12.66
C PRO A 76 14.18 -4.90 -12.50
N TYR A 77 13.86 -4.21 -13.60
CA TYR A 77 13.46 -2.80 -13.64
C TYR A 77 11.95 -2.60 -13.89
N VAL A 78 11.15 -3.67 -13.79
CA VAL A 78 9.69 -3.65 -13.91
C VAL A 78 9.07 -3.95 -12.55
N GLY A 79 9.19 -2.98 -11.65
CA GLY A 79 8.80 -3.11 -10.26
C GLY A 79 7.60 -2.28 -9.83
N ASP A 80 7.48 -2.17 -8.51
CA ASP A 80 6.38 -1.48 -7.84
C ASP A 80 6.82 -0.12 -7.31
N VAL A 81 5.90 0.84 -7.34
CA VAL A 81 6.10 2.18 -6.73
C VAL A 81 5.65 2.20 -5.28
N ALA A 82 4.71 1.31 -4.94
CA ALA A 82 4.22 1.18 -3.59
C ALA A 82 3.95 -0.28 -3.27
N ASN A 83 4.29 -0.68 -2.05
CA ASN A 83 4.03 -2.03 -1.55
C ASN A 83 3.25 -1.97 -0.24
N SER A 84 2.58 -3.07 0.08
CA SER A 84 2.11 -3.31 1.44
C SER A 84 2.35 -4.75 1.84
N TYR A 85 2.84 -4.93 3.07
CA TYR A 85 3.09 -6.23 3.68
C TYR A 85 2.18 -6.44 4.89
N ASN A 86 1.73 -7.67 5.09
CA ASN A 86 1.01 -8.11 6.27
C ASN A 86 1.75 -9.29 6.91
N ASP A 87 2.22 -9.12 8.14
CA ASP A 87 2.85 -10.18 8.92
C ASP A 87 1.80 -11.03 9.61
N GLY A 88 1.33 -12.06 8.91
CA GLY A 88 0.61 -13.17 9.55
C GLY A 88 1.50 -14.40 9.77
N PRO A 89 0.93 -15.46 10.37
CA PRO A 89 1.63 -16.74 10.54
C PRO A 89 2.15 -17.28 9.20
N ASN A 90 3.39 -17.78 9.19
CA ASN A 90 3.97 -18.51 8.06
C ASN A 90 3.47 -19.96 8.01
N GLU A 91 4.04 -20.76 7.10
CA GLU A 91 3.72 -22.18 6.94
C GLU A 91 4.03 -23.02 8.20
N LEU A 92 4.90 -22.51 9.08
CA LEU A 92 5.25 -23.12 10.37
C LEU A 92 4.44 -22.55 11.55
N GLY A 93 3.52 -21.62 11.30
CA GLY A 93 2.74 -20.93 12.32
C GLY A 93 3.49 -19.79 13.05
N GLU A 94 4.68 -19.43 12.60
CA GLU A 94 5.50 -18.38 13.20
C GLU A 94 5.12 -17.00 12.63
N GLN A 95 5.17 -15.97 13.48
CA GLN A 95 4.92 -14.58 13.13
C GLN A 95 5.98 -13.69 13.80
N LEU A 96 6.30 -12.55 13.19
CA LEU A 96 7.32 -11.63 13.71
C LEU A 96 6.76 -10.72 14.81
N GLY A 97 5.52 -10.26 14.64
CA GLY A 97 4.86 -9.37 15.60
C GLY A 97 3.42 -8.98 15.28
N ALA A 98 2.81 -9.53 14.22
CA ALA A 98 1.46 -9.17 13.78
C ALA A 98 1.31 -7.69 13.40
N PHE A 99 2.21 -7.21 12.54
CA PHE A 99 2.22 -5.85 12.02
C PHE A 99 1.94 -5.80 10.51
N TYR A 100 1.82 -4.59 9.98
CA TYR A 100 1.77 -4.34 8.55
C TYR A 100 2.70 -3.20 8.16
N GLU A 101 3.06 -3.16 6.89
CA GLU A 101 3.88 -2.11 6.30
C GLU A 101 3.14 -1.51 5.11
N ILE A 102 3.35 -0.21 4.89
CA ILE A 102 3.07 0.48 3.63
C ILE A 102 4.36 1.19 3.21
N GLU A 103 4.82 0.90 2.00
CA GLU A 103 6.13 1.31 1.50
C GLU A 103 5.94 2.15 0.24
N SER A 104 6.78 3.17 0.08
CA SER A 104 6.91 3.94 -1.16
C SER A 104 8.32 3.77 -1.70
N LEU A 105 8.46 3.64 -3.01
CA LEU A 105 9.73 3.44 -3.67
C LEU A 105 10.02 4.59 -4.62
N SER A 106 11.31 4.96 -4.69
CA SER A 106 11.80 5.89 -5.70
C SER A 106 11.96 5.18 -7.05
N PRO A 107 12.00 5.93 -8.16
CA PRO A 107 12.52 5.41 -9.42
C PRO A 107 13.89 4.76 -9.27
N ALA A 108 14.13 3.72 -10.05
CA ALA A 108 15.44 3.09 -10.23
C ALA A 108 16.29 3.87 -11.24
N ALA A 109 16.54 5.16 -10.95
CA ALA A 109 17.25 6.05 -11.86
C ALA A 109 18.71 5.64 -12.02
N GLU A 110 19.20 5.58 -13.25
CA GLU A 110 20.61 5.48 -13.58
C GLU A 110 21.24 6.88 -13.43
N LEU A 111 21.90 7.10 -12.29
CA LEU A 111 22.49 8.39 -11.94
C LEU A 111 23.96 8.43 -12.35
N GLU A 112 24.34 9.47 -13.10
CA GLU A 112 25.74 9.77 -13.42
C GLU A 112 26.48 10.41 -12.24
N PRO A 113 27.83 10.43 -12.23
CA PRO A 113 28.59 11.10 -11.20
C PRO A 113 28.14 12.56 -10.98
N GLY A 114 27.79 12.88 -9.73
CA GLY A 114 27.32 14.21 -9.33
C GLY A 114 25.81 14.43 -9.48
N GLN A 115 25.05 13.47 -10.03
CA GLN A 115 23.59 13.51 -10.03
C GLN A 115 23.01 12.98 -8.71
N SER A 116 21.79 13.42 -8.40
CA SER A 116 21.04 13.01 -7.22
C SER A 116 19.56 12.81 -7.55
N LEU A 117 18.94 11.86 -6.87
CA LEU A 117 17.50 11.67 -6.83
C LEU A 117 17.03 11.84 -5.38
N GLU A 118 15.97 12.61 -5.17
CA GLU A 118 15.32 12.72 -3.87
C GLU A 118 13.96 12.01 -3.91
N HIS A 119 13.69 11.21 -2.88
CA HIS A 119 12.38 10.61 -2.64
C HIS A 119 11.88 11.02 -1.26
N THR A 120 10.79 11.78 -1.23
CA THR A 120 10.18 12.24 0.02
C THR A 120 8.96 11.39 0.33
N HIS A 121 8.82 11.04 1.60
CA HIS A 121 7.69 10.30 2.14
C HIS A 121 7.19 11.04 3.38
N ARG A 122 5.87 11.21 3.49
CA ARG A 122 5.22 11.75 4.68
C ARG A 122 4.10 10.83 5.14
N THR A 123 4.20 10.38 6.39
CA THR A 123 3.15 9.64 7.09
C THR A 123 2.42 10.58 8.05
N VAL A 124 1.09 10.53 8.05
CA VAL A 124 0.24 11.27 8.99
C VAL A 124 -0.76 10.31 9.59
N HIS A 125 -0.80 10.23 10.91
CA HIS A 125 -1.83 9.49 11.64
C HIS A 125 -2.90 10.47 12.11
N VAL A 126 -4.14 10.22 11.74
CA VAL A 126 -5.29 11.05 12.10
C VAL A 126 -6.26 10.25 12.94
N GLN A 127 -6.52 10.73 14.16
CA GLN A 127 -7.59 10.24 15.01
C GLN A 127 -8.61 11.36 15.16
N ALA A 128 -9.83 11.11 14.70
CA ALA A 128 -10.90 12.10 14.65
C ALA A 128 -12.27 11.40 14.62
N ARG A 129 -13.36 12.17 14.60
CA ARG A 129 -14.70 11.63 14.38
C ARG A 129 -14.79 10.94 13.02
N GLN A 130 -15.63 9.92 12.92
CA GLN A 130 -15.74 9.06 11.74
C GLN A 130 -16.04 9.84 10.45
N GLU A 131 -16.85 10.89 10.52
CA GLU A 131 -17.18 11.72 9.35
C GLU A 131 -15.97 12.50 8.84
N THR A 132 -15.06 12.89 9.75
CA THR A 132 -13.81 13.57 9.38
C THR A 132 -12.84 12.60 8.73
N LEU A 133 -12.69 11.40 9.30
CA LEU A 133 -11.85 10.34 8.73
C LEU A 133 -12.35 9.91 7.36
N ASP A 134 -13.66 9.75 7.21
CA ASP A 134 -14.29 9.37 5.94
C ASP A 134 -14.10 10.45 4.87
N ARG A 135 -14.29 11.73 5.22
CA ARG A 135 -14.01 12.84 4.31
C ARG A 135 -12.54 12.87 3.89
N LEU A 136 -11.60 12.63 4.80
CA LEU A 136 -10.18 12.55 4.48
C LEU A 136 -9.87 11.39 3.54
N ALA A 137 -10.42 10.21 3.80
CA ALA A 137 -10.25 9.04 2.93
C ALA A 137 -10.80 9.30 1.52
N GLN A 138 -11.98 9.93 1.40
CA GLN A 138 -12.54 10.27 0.10
C GLN A 138 -11.68 11.30 -0.66
N VAL A 139 -11.22 12.36 0.01
CA VAL A 139 -10.44 13.43 -0.63
C VAL A 139 -9.03 12.96 -1.01
N VAL A 140 -8.37 12.21 -0.13
CA VAL A 140 -6.96 11.82 -0.31
C VAL A 140 -6.85 10.50 -1.07
N LEU A 141 -7.63 9.49 -0.70
CA LEU A 141 -7.52 8.13 -1.25
C LEU A 141 -8.56 7.85 -2.35
N GLY A 142 -9.56 8.72 -2.52
CA GLY A 142 -10.60 8.55 -3.52
C GLY A 142 -11.66 7.51 -3.17
N VAL A 143 -11.70 7.00 -1.93
CA VAL A 143 -12.64 5.94 -1.49
C VAL A 143 -13.20 6.25 -0.11
N SER A 144 -14.48 5.97 0.12
CA SER A 144 -15.10 6.12 1.44
C SER A 144 -14.74 4.96 2.37
N LEU A 145 -14.60 5.24 3.65
CA LEU A 145 -14.40 4.23 4.69
C LEU A 145 -15.60 3.29 4.81
N GLU A 146 -16.80 3.74 4.47
CA GLU A 146 -17.97 2.87 4.35
C GLU A 146 -17.77 1.83 3.24
N THR A 147 -17.28 2.24 2.06
CA THR A 147 -16.94 1.32 0.97
C THR A 147 -15.85 0.35 1.42
N VAL A 148 -14.77 0.84 2.04
CA VAL A 148 -13.70 -0.02 2.56
C VAL A 148 -14.25 -1.05 3.54
N ARG A 149 -15.08 -0.64 4.50
CA ARG A 149 -15.69 -1.54 5.49
C ARG A 149 -16.60 -2.57 4.82
N ARG A 150 -17.44 -2.18 3.86
CA ARG A 150 -18.33 -3.10 3.14
C ARG A 150 -17.54 -4.15 2.36
N GLU A 151 -16.57 -3.72 1.55
CA GLU A 151 -15.82 -4.60 0.66
C GLU A 151 -14.86 -5.55 1.41
N MET A 152 -14.31 -5.10 2.55
CA MET A 152 -13.27 -5.86 3.27
C MET A 152 -13.75 -6.56 4.54
N LEU A 153 -14.82 -6.07 5.18
CA LEU A 153 -15.31 -6.58 6.47
C LEU A 153 -16.77 -7.08 6.41
N GLY A 154 -17.41 -7.03 5.24
CA GLY A 154 -18.70 -7.71 5.03
C GLY A 154 -19.90 -7.09 5.76
N GLY A 155 -19.96 -5.76 5.88
CA GLY A 155 -21.16 -5.07 6.37
C GLY A 155 -21.53 -5.34 7.83
N GLN A 156 -20.61 -5.86 8.65
CA GLN A 156 -20.87 -5.96 10.09
C GLN A 156 -20.77 -4.58 10.73
N SER A 157 -21.95 -4.01 10.97
CA SER A 157 -22.15 -2.91 11.92
C SER A 157 -21.70 -3.36 13.30
N ARG A 158 -20.73 -2.66 13.87
CA ARG A 158 -20.67 -2.39 15.30
C ARG A 158 -20.59 -0.89 15.46
#